data_AF-A0A951ELR6-F1
#
_entry.id   AF-A0A951ELR6-F1
#
_cell.length_a   1.000
_cell.length_b   1.000
_cell.length_c   1.000
_cell.angle_alpha   90.00
_cell.angle_beta   90.00
_cell.angle_gamma   90.00
#
_symmetry.space_group_name_H-M   'P 1'
#
loop_
_entity.id
_entity.type
_entity.pdbx_description
1 polymer ?
#
loop_
_entity_poly.entity_id
_entity_poly.type
_entity_poly.pdbx_seq_one_letter_code
_entity_poly.pdbx_strand_id
1 'polypeptide(L)'
;MRDGFVAAPAAIDGTPVTLLVDTGAEGTLVTPDLADALHLPRDNRHLSRLYGPGGELLSANAALRSLRVGPFDLPDRRVNVGALPQNRGNAGPFGGILGADILAHFDVDLDIPRGELTFYAVQDCAGRFLPWDAPYGAVPALRSRYDRFLVSLEVDGTPLSAVLDSGARASVMSEAAAARLDVDAQALAGEPAGSGEGIDRNAMTYHRHRFASVRVGAEVFNDQPIEVAPLRLREGDMLLGADFLRTRRVWISYSTGQVFIAAP
;
A
#
# COMPACT_ATOMS: atom_id res chain seq x y z
N MET A 1 -13.33 3.69 6.10
CA MET A 1 -12.94 2.50 5.31
C MET A 1 -14.03 2.11 4.33
N ARG A 2 -13.67 1.52 3.18
CA ARG A 2 -14.60 0.91 2.21
C ARG A 2 -14.05 -0.47 1.82
N ASP A 3 -14.80 -1.54 2.08
CA ASP A 3 -14.40 -2.95 1.89
C ASP A 3 -12.99 -3.33 2.36
N GLY A 4 -12.61 -2.85 3.55
CA GLY A 4 -11.29 -3.14 4.14
C GLY A 4 -10.14 -2.29 3.61
N PHE A 5 -10.40 -1.37 2.67
CA PHE A 5 -9.41 -0.41 2.18
C PHE A 5 -9.59 0.98 2.80
N VAL A 6 -8.46 1.69 2.91
CA VAL A 6 -8.43 3.09 3.29
C VAL A 6 -8.77 3.95 2.08
N ALA A 7 -9.67 4.90 2.27
CA ALA A 7 -10.18 5.77 1.23
C ALA A 7 -9.96 7.22 1.61
N ALA A 8 -9.53 8.05 0.67
CA ALA A 8 -9.41 9.49 0.83
C ALA A 8 -10.40 10.21 -0.10
N PRO A 9 -11.27 11.09 0.44
CA PRO A 9 -11.97 12.07 -0.38
C PRO A 9 -10.96 12.99 -1.06
N ALA A 10 -11.18 13.25 -2.34
CA ALA A 10 -10.35 14.13 -3.14
C ALA A 10 -11.21 14.91 -4.15
N ALA A 11 -10.61 15.89 -4.83
CA ALA A 11 -11.21 16.50 -6.01
C ALA A 11 -10.19 16.55 -7.15
N ILE A 12 -10.59 16.11 -8.34
CA ILE A 12 -9.79 16.21 -9.56
C ILE A 12 -10.49 17.20 -10.48
N ASP A 13 -9.79 18.27 -10.86
CA ASP A 13 -10.34 19.33 -11.70
C ASP A 13 -11.65 19.94 -11.18
N GLY A 14 -11.78 20.00 -9.84
CA GLY A 14 -12.97 20.46 -9.13
C GLY A 14 -14.07 19.40 -8.95
N THR A 15 -13.95 18.24 -9.57
CA THR A 15 -14.92 17.14 -9.45
C THR A 15 -14.59 16.26 -8.23
N PRO A 16 -15.53 16.06 -7.28
CA PRO A 16 -15.31 15.17 -6.14
C PRO A 16 -15.10 13.72 -6.58
N VAL A 17 -14.09 13.07 -6.00
CA VAL A 17 -13.76 11.66 -6.23
C VAL A 17 -13.37 11.00 -4.92
N THR A 18 -13.33 9.66 -4.91
CA THR A 18 -12.76 8.89 -3.81
C THR A 18 -11.57 8.09 -4.34
N LEU A 19 -10.40 8.28 -3.73
CA LEU A 19 -9.18 7.56 -4.08
C LEU A 19 -8.87 6.52 -3.01
N LEU A 20 -8.33 5.39 -3.43
CA LEU A 20 -7.77 4.39 -2.50
C LEU A 20 -6.40 4.88 -2.03
N VAL A 21 -6.16 4.87 -0.73
CA VAL A 21 -4.84 5.20 -0.16
C VAL A 21 -3.97 3.96 -0.22
N ASP A 22 -2.85 4.06 -0.91
CA ASP A 22 -1.93 2.94 -1.15
C ASP A 22 -0.50 3.36 -0.82
N THR A 23 -0.07 3.02 0.39
CA THR A 23 1.30 3.28 0.86
C THR A 23 2.34 2.38 0.18
N GLY A 24 1.91 1.35 -0.56
CA GLY A 24 2.76 0.47 -1.36
C GLY A 24 2.94 0.93 -2.81
N ALA A 25 2.17 1.93 -3.26
CA ALA A 25 2.28 2.52 -4.59
C ALA A 25 3.29 3.69 -4.60
N GLU A 26 4.22 3.65 -5.55
CA GLU A 26 5.16 4.76 -5.80
C GLU A 26 4.43 6.03 -6.28
N GLY A 27 3.44 5.87 -7.15
CA GLY A 27 2.77 6.99 -7.81
C GLY A 27 1.25 6.89 -7.80
N THR A 28 0.61 8.06 -7.76
CA THR A 28 -0.82 8.23 -7.95
C THR A 28 -1.25 7.83 -9.36
N LEU A 29 -2.44 7.23 -9.46
CA LEU A 29 -3.07 6.89 -10.72
C LEU A 29 -4.57 7.16 -10.68
N VAL A 30 -5.17 7.34 -11.85
CA VAL A 30 -6.63 7.37 -12.03
C VAL A 30 -7.08 6.17 -12.85
N THR A 31 -8.33 5.75 -12.66
CA THR A 31 -8.90 4.70 -13.50
C THR A 31 -9.19 5.20 -14.91
N PRO A 32 -9.20 4.32 -15.93
CA PRO A 32 -9.66 4.68 -17.28
C PRO A 32 -11.04 5.31 -17.26
N ASP A 33 -12.00 4.69 -16.54
CA ASP A 33 -13.37 5.17 -16.42
C ASP A 33 -13.45 6.60 -15.86
N LEU A 34 -12.65 6.93 -14.83
CA LEU A 34 -12.61 8.28 -14.30
C LEU A 34 -11.99 9.26 -15.30
N ALA A 35 -10.89 8.87 -15.94
CA ALA A 35 -10.22 9.72 -16.91
C ALA A 35 -11.13 10.06 -18.09
N ASP A 36 -11.90 9.08 -18.57
CA ASP A 36 -12.87 9.25 -19.65
C ASP A 36 -14.06 10.11 -19.19
N ALA A 37 -14.61 9.85 -17.99
CA ALA A 37 -15.73 10.62 -17.44
C ALA A 37 -15.39 12.11 -17.27
N LEU A 38 -14.15 12.41 -16.83
CA LEU A 38 -13.66 13.78 -16.66
C LEU A 38 -13.03 14.37 -17.93
N HIS A 39 -12.99 13.62 -19.04
CA HIS A 39 -12.34 14.02 -20.29
C HIS A 39 -10.90 14.50 -20.08
N LEU A 40 -10.15 13.82 -19.21
CA LEU A 40 -8.78 14.21 -18.88
C LEU A 40 -7.88 14.11 -20.11
N PRO A 41 -7.10 15.16 -20.44
CA PRO A 41 -6.16 15.10 -21.55
C PRO A 41 -5.17 13.96 -21.40
N ARG A 42 -5.07 13.11 -22.43
CA ARG A 42 -4.21 11.93 -22.45
C ARG A 42 -2.87 12.24 -23.11
N ASP A 43 -1.77 11.93 -22.44
CA ASP A 43 -0.46 11.92 -23.08
C ASP A 43 -0.14 10.52 -23.60
N ASN A 44 -0.66 10.23 -24.80
CA ASN A 44 -0.42 8.94 -25.46
C ASN A 44 0.96 8.87 -26.15
N ARG A 45 1.74 9.96 -26.15
CA ARG A 45 3.07 10.01 -26.75
C ARG A 45 4.17 9.60 -25.78
N HIS A 46 3.92 9.76 -24.48
CA HIS A 46 4.84 9.39 -23.41
C HIS A 46 4.17 8.37 -22.50
N LEU A 47 4.49 7.10 -22.72
CA LEU A 47 4.03 6.02 -21.85
C LEU A 47 4.95 5.89 -20.64
N SER A 48 4.35 5.86 -19.47
CA SER A 48 5.01 5.49 -18.22
C SER A 48 5.05 3.98 -18.09
N ARG A 49 6.11 3.48 -17.47
CA ARG A 49 6.24 2.06 -17.09
C ARG A 49 5.91 1.92 -15.61
N LEU A 50 4.81 1.25 -15.34
CA LEU A 50 4.35 0.92 -13.99
C LEU A 50 4.96 -0.40 -13.57
N TYR A 51 5.36 -0.49 -12.32
CA TYR A 51 5.85 -1.72 -11.71
C TYR A 51 4.99 -2.06 -10.51
N GLY A 52 4.74 -3.36 -10.32
CA GLY A 52 3.99 -3.82 -9.17
C GLY A 52 4.04 -5.34 -9.04
N PRO A 53 3.31 -5.88 -8.07
CA PRO A 53 3.01 -7.31 -8.01
C PRO A 53 2.53 -7.79 -9.39
N GLY A 54 2.98 -8.95 -9.85
CA GLY A 54 2.68 -9.49 -11.19
C GLY A 54 3.64 -9.07 -12.31
N GLY A 55 4.18 -7.85 -12.29
CA GLY A 55 5.15 -7.42 -13.30
C GLY A 55 5.11 -5.94 -13.62
N GLU A 56 5.10 -5.63 -14.92
CA GLU A 56 5.12 -4.26 -15.42
C GLU A 56 4.01 -3.99 -16.43
N LEU A 57 3.54 -2.74 -16.48
CA LEU A 57 2.51 -2.29 -17.40
C LEU A 57 2.93 -0.95 -18.02
N LEU A 58 2.81 -0.82 -19.34
CA LEU A 58 2.92 0.48 -19.99
C LEU A 58 1.56 1.18 -19.95
N SER A 59 1.57 2.44 -19.49
CA SER A 59 0.36 3.23 -19.32
C SER A 59 0.57 4.65 -19.86
N ALA A 60 -0.45 5.18 -20.53
CA ALA A 60 -0.50 6.59 -20.88
C ALA A 60 -0.88 7.43 -19.66
N ASN A 61 -0.26 8.60 -19.53
CA ASN A 61 -0.58 9.53 -18.45
C ASN A 61 -1.84 10.36 -18.78
N ALA A 62 -2.50 10.84 -17.74
CA ALA A 62 -3.52 11.88 -17.81
C ALA A 62 -3.00 13.16 -17.16
N ALA A 63 -3.31 14.31 -17.76
CA ALA A 63 -3.05 15.62 -17.18
C ALA A 63 -4.24 16.08 -16.34
N LEU A 64 -3.95 16.48 -15.11
CA LEU A 64 -4.89 17.04 -14.15
C LEU A 64 -4.52 18.50 -13.96
N ARG A 65 -5.47 19.41 -14.11
CA ARG A 65 -5.26 20.84 -13.79
C ARG A 65 -5.12 21.03 -12.28
N SER A 66 -5.84 20.23 -11.51
CA SER A 66 -5.73 20.24 -10.04
C SER A 66 -6.06 18.87 -9.45
N LEU A 67 -5.32 18.49 -8.42
CA LEU A 67 -5.67 17.41 -7.49
C LEU A 67 -5.73 17.99 -6.08
N ARG A 68 -6.90 17.94 -5.45
CA ARG A 68 -7.08 18.33 -4.05
C ARG A 68 -7.25 17.10 -3.17
N VAL A 69 -6.49 17.02 -2.08
CA VAL A 69 -6.62 15.99 -1.05
C VAL A 69 -6.57 16.68 0.31
N GLY A 70 -7.65 16.57 1.09
CA GLY A 70 -7.78 17.34 2.34
C GLY A 70 -7.62 18.85 2.08
N PRO A 71 -6.81 19.57 2.86
CA PRO A 71 -6.57 21.00 2.66
C PRO A 71 -5.53 21.32 1.56
N PHE A 72 -4.96 20.31 0.89
CA PHE A 72 -3.85 20.51 -0.05
C PHE A 72 -4.37 20.52 -1.48
N ASP A 73 -4.00 21.56 -2.22
CA ASP A 73 -4.29 21.73 -3.64
C ASP A 73 -2.99 21.60 -4.44
N LEU A 74 -2.95 20.63 -5.34
CA LEU A 74 -1.77 20.25 -6.12
C LEU A 74 -2.07 20.58 -7.60
N PRO A 75 -1.61 21.74 -8.10
CA PRO A 75 -1.87 22.14 -9.47
C PRO A 75 -1.02 21.33 -10.45
N ASP A 76 -1.48 21.25 -11.70
CA ASP A 76 -0.73 20.77 -12.87
C ASP A 76 0.00 19.44 -12.63
N ARG A 77 -0.78 18.37 -12.41
CA ARG A 77 -0.28 17.02 -12.17
C ARG A 77 -0.40 16.14 -13.40
N ARG A 78 0.55 15.22 -13.55
CA ARG A 78 0.47 14.13 -14.52
C ARG A 78 0.47 12.83 -13.75
N VAL A 79 -0.57 12.04 -13.92
CA VAL A 79 -0.74 10.79 -13.20
C VAL A 79 -0.95 9.66 -14.19
N ASN A 80 -0.58 8.45 -13.78
CA ASN A 80 -0.77 7.28 -14.61
C ASN A 80 -2.26 6.95 -14.73
N VAL A 81 -2.62 6.24 -15.81
CA VAL A 81 -3.98 5.71 -15.92
C VAL A 81 -3.93 4.20 -15.97
N GLY A 82 -4.46 3.56 -14.94
CA GLY A 82 -4.45 2.12 -14.78
C GLY A 82 -5.77 1.64 -14.22
N ALA A 83 -6.22 0.47 -14.67
CA ALA A 83 -7.32 -0.21 -14.01
C ALA A 83 -6.85 -0.70 -12.64
N LEU A 84 -7.76 -0.70 -11.66
CA LEU A 84 -7.50 -1.33 -10.37
C LEU A 84 -7.68 -2.85 -10.50
N PRO A 85 -6.95 -3.65 -9.72
CA PRO A 85 -7.14 -5.11 -9.67
C PRO A 85 -8.60 -5.50 -9.37
N GLN A 86 -9.11 -6.56 -9.99
CA GLN A 86 -10.52 -6.96 -9.88
C GLN A 86 -10.91 -7.45 -8.47
N ASN A 87 -9.95 -7.95 -7.69
CA ASN A 87 -10.18 -8.55 -6.37
C ASN A 87 -10.42 -7.54 -5.22
N ARG A 88 -10.91 -6.34 -5.54
CA ARG A 88 -11.14 -5.25 -4.57
C ARG A 88 -12.55 -5.21 -3.96
N GLY A 89 -13.37 -6.24 -4.17
CA GLY A 89 -14.68 -6.40 -3.51
C GLY A 89 -15.81 -5.56 -4.12
N ASN A 90 -16.86 -5.29 -3.33
CA ASN A 90 -18.06 -4.53 -3.69
C ASN A 90 -17.94 -3.02 -3.38
N ALA A 91 -16.77 -2.54 -2.93
CA ALA A 91 -16.52 -1.12 -2.69
C ALA A 91 -16.66 -0.41 -4.03
N GLY A 92 -17.75 0.33 -4.18
CA GLY A 92 -18.03 1.09 -5.40
C GLY A 92 -16.79 1.85 -5.89
N PRO A 93 -16.67 2.02 -7.21
CA PRO A 93 -15.37 2.18 -7.87
C PRO A 93 -14.58 3.34 -7.26
N PHE A 94 -13.40 3.03 -6.72
CA PHE A 94 -12.40 4.06 -6.47
C PHE A 94 -12.04 4.70 -7.81
N GLY A 95 -11.95 6.03 -7.82
CA GLY A 95 -11.52 6.78 -9.00
C GLY A 95 -10.04 6.59 -9.34
N GLY A 96 -9.27 5.97 -8.45
CA GLY A 96 -7.83 5.78 -8.61
C GLY A 96 -7.14 5.40 -7.30
N ILE A 97 -5.82 5.56 -7.30
CA ILE A 97 -4.93 5.34 -6.16
C ILE A 97 -4.23 6.65 -5.79
N LEU A 98 -4.13 6.93 -4.50
CA LEU A 98 -3.28 7.95 -3.92
C LEU A 98 -1.97 7.29 -3.42
N GLY A 99 -0.87 7.54 -4.14
CA GLY A 99 0.43 6.90 -3.89
C GLY A 99 1.42 7.79 -3.14
N ALA A 100 2.63 7.27 -2.96
CA ALA A 100 3.69 7.90 -2.19
C ALA A 100 4.13 9.27 -2.74
N ASP A 101 4.08 9.48 -4.05
CA ASP A 101 4.32 10.78 -4.71
C ASP A 101 3.46 11.92 -4.13
N ILE A 102 2.25 11.61 -3.63
CA ILE A 102 1.41 12.59 -2.93
C ILE A 102 1.48 12.41 -1.41
N LEU A 103 1.42 11.17 -0.91
CA LEU A 103 1.42 10.89 0.53
C LEU A 103 2.68 11.41 1.23
N ALA A 104 3.81 11.47 0.52
CA ALA A 104 5.08 11.93 1.07
C ALA A 104 5.16 13.43 1.38
N HIS A 105 4.16 14.20 0.98
CA HIS A 105 4.01 15.59 1.40
C HIS A 105 3.46 15.74 2.83
N PHE A 106 3.15 14.63 3.49
CA PHE A 106 2.46 14.58 4.77
C PHE A 106 3.10 13.57 5.70
N ASP A 107 2.84 13.71 6.98
CA ASP A 107 2.76 12.55 7.85
C ASP A 107 1.33 12.01 7.83
N VAL A 108 1.19 10.69 7.81
CA VAL A 108 -0.09 10.01 7.61
C VAL A 108 -0.45 9.19 8.84
N ASP A 109 -1.60 9.49 9.43
CA ASP A 109 -2.19 8.74 10.55
C ASP A 109 -3.36 7.90 10.04
N LEU A 110 -3.17 6.59 10.08
CA LEU A 110 -4.14 5.58 9.69
C LEU A 110 -4.74 4.96 10.94
N ASP A 111 -5.85 5.50 11.46
CA ASP A 111 -6.63 4.88 12.53
C ASP A 111 -7.68 3.95 11.90
N ILE A 112 -7.21 2.77 11.49
CA ILE A 112 -8.04 1.82 10.76
C ILE A 112 -9.23 1.32 11.60
N PRO A 113 -9.08 0.97 12.89
CA PRO A 113 -10.21 0.58 13.74
C PRO A 113 -11.31 1.64 13.83
N ARG A 114 -10.95 2.93 13.84
CA ARG A 114 -11.92 4.04 13.81
C ARG A 114 -12.34 4.45 12.39
N GLY A 115 -11.65 3.93 11.38
CA GLY A 115 -11.89 4.26 9.98
C GLY A 115 -11.47 5.68 9.61
N GLU A 116 -10.52 6.26 10.35
CA GLU A 116 -10.05 7.64 10.19
C GLU A 116 -8.70 7.69 9.47
N LEU A 117 -8.56 8.68 8.60
CA LEU A 117 -7.33 9.03 7.90
C LEU A 117 -7.07 10.50 8.18
N THR A 118 -5.93 10.81 8.78
CA THR A 118 -5.54 12.20 9.05
C THR A 118 -4.18 12.49 8.43
N PHE A 119 -4.10 13.64 7.75
CA PHE A 119 -2.88 14.16 7.18
C PHE A 119 -2.32 15.28 8.04
N TYR A 120 -1.04 15.22 8.35
CA TYR A 120 -0.35 16.21 9.16
C TYR A 120 0.76 16.90 8.38
N ALA A 121 0.80 18.23 8.48
CA ALA A 121 1.94 19.03 8.08
C ALA A 121 2.90 19.11 9.28
N VAL A 122 3.83 18.15 9.35
CA VAL A 122 4.76 18.02 10.47
C VAL A 122 6.04 18.80 10.16
N GLN A 123 6.42 19.71 11.07
CA GLN A 123 7.63 20.52 10.96
C GLN A 123 8.37 20.50 12.31
N ASP A 124 9.70 20.61 12.26
CA ASP A 124 10.58 20.81 13.41
C ASP A 124 10.36 19.85 14.59
N CYS A 125 10.12 18.56 14.30
CA CYS A 125 9.84 17.57 15.32
C CYS A 125 11.11 17.07 16.02
N ALA A 126 11.12 17.19 17.35
CA ALA A 126 12.05 16.54 18.25
C ALA A 126 11.28 15.85 19.39
N GLY A 127 11.73 14.66 19.81
CA GLY A 127 11.13 13.93 20.93
C GLY A 127 9.81 13.22 20.58
N ARG A 128 8.87 13.19 21.53
CA ARG A 128 7.56 12.53 21.38
C ARG A 128 6.56 13.50 20.74
N PHE A 129 6.33 13.38 19.43
CA PHE A 129 5.54 14.35 18.66
C PHE A 129 4.17 13.83 18.19
N LEU A 130 3.90 12.51 18.29
CA LEU A 130 2.61 11.98 17.88
C LEU A 130 1.48 12.48 18.80
N PRO A 131 0.34 12.94 18.26
CA PRO A 131 -0.81 13.45 19.02
C PRO A 131 -1.65 12.31 19.63
N TRP A 132 -1.04 11.16 19.93
CA TRP A 132 -1.72 10.00 20.46
C TRP A 132 -1.58 9.95 21.99
N ASP A 133 -2.71 9.85 22.67
CA ASP A 133 -2.77 9.62 24.11
C ASP A 133 -2.28 8.21 24.48
N ALA A 134 -2.61 7.23 23.63
CA ALA A 134 -2.23 5.84 23.81
C ALA A 134 -0.71 5.63 23.69
N PRO A 135 -0.13 4.64 24.40
CA PRO A 135 1.25 4.21 24.17
C PRO A 135 1.46 3.79 22.71
N TYR A 136 2.67 3.97 22.21
CA TYR A 136 3.06 3.56 20.86
C TYR A 136 4.53 3.19 20.81
N GLY A 137 4.90 2.41 19.80
CA GLY A 137 6.27 2.00 19.53
C GLY A 137 6.71 2.39 18.12
N ALA A 138 7.97 2.78 17.98
CA ALA A 138 8.59 2.90 16.66
C ALA A 138 8.88 1.50 16.11
N VAL A 139 8.55 1.28 14.85
CA VAL A 139 8.92 0.07 14.12
C VAL A 139 10.12 0.39 13.23
N PRO A 140 11.19 -0.42 13.26
CA PRO A 140 12.32 -0.22 12.36
C PRO A 140 11.83 -0.27 10.91
N ALA A 141 11.98 0.85 10.21
CA ALA A 141 11.55 0.99 8.83
C ALA A 141 12.57 1.82 8.04
N LEU A 142 12.67 1.53 6.75
CA LEU A 142 13.46 2.30 5.79
C LEU A 142 12.52 2.98 4.80
N ARG A 143 12.56 4.31 4.74
CA ARG A 143 11.97 5.05 3.62
C ARG A 143 12.85 4.86 2.39
N SER A 144 12.28 4.27 1.34
CA SER A 144 12.99 3.99 0.10
C SER A 144 13.09 5.23 -0.78
N ARG A 145 13.85 5.13 -1.89
CA ARG A 145 13.93 6.20 -2.90
C ARG A 145 12.59 6.47 -3.62
N TYR A 146 11.63 5.57 -3.45
CA TYR A 146 10.27 5.65 -3.99
C TYR A 146 9.26 6.09 -2.95
N ASP A 147 9.75 6.61 -1.81
CA ASP A 147 8.96 7.07 -0.68
C ASP A 147 8.08 6.00 -0.03
N ARG A 148 8.31 4.74 -0.33
CA ARG A 148 7.65 3.61 0.34
C ARG A 148 8.41 3.23 1.59
N PHE A 149 7.70 2.68 2.57
CA PHE A 149 8.29 2.23 3.82
C PHE A 149 8.50 0.71 3.82
N LEU A 150 9.76 0.30 3.92
CA LEU A 150 10.15 -1.08 4.16
C LEU A 150 10.25 -1.32 5.66
N VAL A 151 9.25 -1.97 6.23
CA VAL A 151 9.22 -2.39 7.62
C VAL A 151 10.09 -3.63 7.80
N SER A 152 10.99 -3.61 8.79
CA SER A 152 11.74 -4.80 9.20
C SER A 152 10.86 -5.70 10.05
N LEU A 153 10.86 -6.99 9.75
CA LEU A 153 10.11 -7.99 10.48
C LEU A 153 10.87 -9.31 10.53
N GLU A 154 10.37 -10.24 11.34
CA GLU A 154 10.88 -11.60 11.40
C GLU A 154 9.72 -12.57 11.18
N VAL A 155 9.91 -13.57 10.35
CA VAL A 155 8.97 -14.67 10.15
C VAL A 155 9.71 -15.95 10.47
N ASP A 156 9.19 -16.77 11.40
CA ASP A 156 9.81 -18.02 11.84
C ASP A 156 11.32 -17.91 12.12
N GLY A 157 11.71 -16.85 12.83
CA GLY A 157 13.12 -16.57 13.18
C GLY A 157 13.96 -15.98 12.04
N THR A 158 13.42 -15.89 10.81
CA THR A 158 14.12 -15.37 9.64
C THR A 158 13.83 -13.88 9.44
N PRO A 159 14.86 -13.01 9.41
CA PRO A 159 14.66 -11.58 9.18
C PRO A 159 14.28 -11.33 7.71
N LEU A 160 13.19 -10.57 7.55
CA LEU A 160 12.63 -10.15 6.27
C LEU A 160 12.34 -8.64 6.28
N SER A 161 12.04 -8.10 5.11
CA SER A 161 11.54 -6.74 4.93
C SER A 161 10.21 -6.75 4.20
N ALA A 162 9.26 -5.93 4.63
CA ALA A 162 7.95 -5.80 4.00
C ALA A 162 7.67 -4.38 3.56
N VAL A 163 7.13 -4.19 2.36
CA VAL A 163 6.53 -2.91 1.98
C VAL A 163 5.24 -2.75 2.78
N LEU A 164 5.11 -1.67 3.53
CA LEU A 164 3.86 -1.32 4.23
C LEU A 164 2.81 -0.88 3.19
N ASP A 165 1.78 -1.68 2.99
CA ASP A 165 0.90 -1.56 1.83
C ASP A 165 -0.59 -1.57 2.22
N SER A 166 -1.17 -0.37 2.38
CA SER A 166 -2.61 -0.21 2.60
C SER A 166 -3.49 -0.52 1.38
N GLY A 167 -2.89 -0.69 0.20
CA GLY A 167 -3.56 -1.08 -1.05
C GLY A 167 -3.64 -2.59 -1.27
N ALA A 168 -2.89 -3.39 -0.51
CA ALA A 168 -2.97 -4.84 -0.49
C ALA A 168 -4.03 -5.34 0.50
N ARG A 169 -4.93 -6.23 0.05
CA ARG A 169 -6.01 -6.78 0.90
C ARG A 169 -5.51 -7.68 2.03
N ALA A 170 -4.34 -8.28 1.84
CA ALA A 170 -3.72 -9.26 2.72
C ALA A 170 -2.20 -9.11 2.62
N SER A 171 -1.49 -9.65 3.59
CA SER A 171 -0.05 -9.74 3.55
C SER A 171 0.35 -10.85 2.59
N VAL A 172 1.25 -10.53 1.66
CA VAL A 172 1.66 -11.45 0.59
C VAL A 172 3.17 -11.55 0.53
N MET A 173 3.70 -12.74 0.72
CA MET A 173 5.12 -13.08 0.64
C MET A 173 5.48 -13.57 -0.76
N SER A 174 6.65 -13.18 -1.24
CA SER A 174 7.19 -13.76 -2.48
C SER A 174 7.60 -15.22 -2.26
N GLU A 175 7.44 -16.07 -3.28
CA GLU A 175 7.96 -17.45 -3.25
C GLU A 175 9.47 -17.50 -2.96
N ALA A 176 10.24 -16.51 -3.44
CA ALA A 176 11.67 -16.42 -3.16
C ALA A 176 11.96 -16.18 -1.67
N ALA A 177 11.14 -15.39 -0.98
CA ALA A 177 11.24 -15.21 0.46
C ALA A 177 10.77 -16.44 1.22
N ALA A 178 9.65 -17.05 0.81
CA ALA A 178 9.12 -18.28 1.40
C ALA A 178 10.13 -19.44 1.32
N ALA A 179 10.85 -19.58 0.20
CA ALA A 179 11.90 -20.58 0.04
C ALA A 179 13.08 -20.39 1.03
N ARG A 180 13.34 -19.17 1.51
CA ARG A 180 14.35 -18.92 2.57
C ARG A 180 13.90 -19.46 3.94
N LEU A 181 12.63 -19.78 4.10
CA LEU A 181 12.00 -20.38 5.28
C LEU A 181 11.69 -21.87 5.07
N ASP A 182 12.29 -22.51 4.07
CA ASP A 182 12.01 -23.90 3.66
C ASP A 182 10.55 -24.14 3.23
N VAL A 183 9.84 -23.08 2.82
CA VAL A 183 8.49 -23.15 2.24
C VAL A 183 8.62 -23.03 0.71
N ASP A 184 8.93 -24.15 0.07
CA ASP A 184 9.07 -24.25 -1.38
C ASP A 184 7.78 -24.70 -2.08
N ALA A 185 7.85 -24.90 -3.40
CA ALA A 185 6.69 -25.34 -4.20
C ALA A 185 6.12 -26.69 -3.75
N GLN A 186 6.93 -27.60 -3.19
CA GLN A 186 6.46 -28.88 -2.67
C GLN A 186 5.69 -28.69 -1.37
N ALA A 187 6.18 -27.83 -0.47
CA ALA A 187 5.47 -27.46 0.76
C ALA A 187 4.12 -26.80 0.45
N LEU A 188 4.05 -25.95 -0.58
CA LEU A 188 2.83 -25.23 -0.96
C LEU A 188 1.82 -26.08 -1.75
N ALA A 189 2.21 -27.22 -2.32
CA ALA A 189 1.36 -28.01 -3.21
C ALA A 189 0.04 -28.50 -2.56
N GLY A 190 0.04 -28.69 -1.24
CA GLY A 190 -1.15 -29.09 -0.47
C GLY A 190 -1.89 -27.94 0.21
N GLU A 191 -1.35 -26.71 0.14
CA GLU A 191 -1.91 -25.55 0.83
C GLU A 191 -3.12 -24.97 0.08
N PRO A 192 -4.08 -24.35 0.79
CA PRO A 192 -5.22 -23.69 0.17
C PRO A 192 -4.77 -22.66 -0.87
N ALA A 193 -5.20 -22.85 -2.12
CA ALA A 193 -4.90 -21.95 -3.22
C ALA A 193 -6.02 -20.93 -3.43
N GLY A 194 -5.64 -19.77 -3.96
CA GLY A 194 -6.56 -18.75 -4.46
C GLY A 194 -5.98 -18.04 -5.67
N SER A 195 -6.75 -17.10 -6.24
CA SER A 195 -6.32 -16.28 -7.38
C SER A 195 -6.24 -14.81 -6.99
N GLY A 196 -5.14 -14.17 -7.36
CA GLY A 196 -4.83 -12.75 -7.18
C GLY A 196 -4.60 -12.08 -8.53
N GLU A 197 -4.56 -10.75 -8.53
CA GLU A 197 -4.13 -9.97 -9.70
C GLU A 197 -3.12 -8.92 -9.25
N GLY A 198 -2.12 -8.71 -10.10
CA GLY A 198 -1.12 -7.68 -9.97
C GLY A 198 -1.44 -6.44 -10.80
N ILE A 199 -0.45 -5.58 -10.98
CA ILE A 199 -0.57 -4.40 -11.85
C ILE A 199 -0.68 -4.76 -13.33
N ASP A 200 -0.10 -5.90 -13.73
CA ASP A 200 -0.14 -6.40 -15.10
C ASP A 200 -1.49 -7.05 -15.46
N ARG A 201 -2.36 -7.24 -14.47
CA ARG A 201 -3.70 -7.84 -14.56
C ARG A 201 -3.72 -9.30 -14.99
N ASN A 202 -2.57 -9.96 -14.98
CA ASN A 202 -2.56 -11.41 -15.16
C ASN A 202 -2.94 -12.06 -13.83
N ALA A 203 -3.84 -13.04 -13.90
CA ALA A 203 -4.17 -13.85 -12.75
C ALA A 203 -2.92 -14.56 -12.25
N MET A 204 -2.66 -14.47 -10.95
CA MET A 204 -1.60 -15.19 -10.26
C MET A 204 -2.20 -16.11 -9.22
N THR A 205 -1.77 -17.36 -9.21
CA THR A 205 -2.10 -18.28 -8.12
C THR A 205 -1.29 -17.88 -6.90
N TYR A 206 -1.94 -17.84 -5.75
CA TYR A 206 -1.26 -17.80 -4.46
C TYR A 206 -1.69 -18.98 -3.61
N HIS A 207 -0.85 -19.36 -2.66
CA HIS A 207 -1.12 -20.39 -1.65
C HIS A 207 -1.12 -19.74 -0.27
N ARG A 208 -1.98 -20.17 0.65
CA ARG A 208 -1.98 -19.68 2.03
C ARG A 208 -1.23 -20.65 2.92
N HIS A 209 -0.02 -20.28 3.31
CA HIS A 209 0.79 -21.04 4.25
C HIS A 209 0.71 -20.43 5.66
N ARG A 210 0.69 -21.28 6.69
CA ARG A 210 0.67 -20.85 8.09
C ARG A 210 2.08 -20.82 8.66
N PHE A 211 2.56 -19.62 8.94
CA PHE A 211 3.85 -19.41 9.60
C PHE A 211 3.66 -19.46 11.12
N ALA A 212 4.61 -20.07 11.83
CA ALA A 212 4.49 -20.27 13.26
C ALA A 212 4.52 -18.95 14.03
N SER A 213 5.31 -17.98 13.57
CA SER A 213 5.53 -16.69 14.18
C SER A 213 5.80 -15.60 13.14
N VAL A 214 5.17 -14.44 13.31
CA VAL A 214 5.45 -13.20 12.57
C VAL A 214 5.65 -12.09 13.59
N ARG A 215 6.82 -11.46 13.62
CA ARG A 215 7.15 -10.39 14.56
C ARG A 215 7.37 -9.08 13.85
N VAL A 216 6.57 -8.07 14.20
CA VAL A 216 6.67 -6.70 13.66
C VAL A 216 6.86 -5.74 14.84
N GLY A 217 8.03 -5.11 14.91
CA GLY A 217 8.39 -4.33 16.10
C GLY A 217 8.35 -5.19 17.37
N ALA A 218 7.50 -4.80 18.33
CA ALA A 218 7.29 -5.51 19.59
C ALA A 218 6.13 -6.52 19.55
N GLU A 219 5.31 -6.53 18.49
CA GLU A 219 4.19 -7.45 18.36
C GLU A 219 4.64 -8.78 17.77
N VAL A 220 4.11 -9.89 18.30
CA VAL A 220 4.31 -11.26 17.78
C VAL A 220 2.94 -11.87 17.48
N PHE A 221 2.75 -12.30 16.24
CA PHE A 221 1.60 -13.06 15.77
C PHE A 221 1.99 -14.52 15.66
N ASN A 222 1.21 -15.39 16.28
CA ASN A 222 1.42 -16.83 16.17
C ASN A 222 0.39 -17.44 15.21
N ASP A 223 0.78 -18.51 14.53
CA ASP A 223 -0.10 -19.24 13.59
C ASP A 223 -0.75 -18.32 12.54
N GLN A 224 0.08 -17.49 11.91
CA GLN A 224 -0.38 -16.46 10.99
C GLN A 224 -0.43 -17.00 9.55
N PRO A 225 -1.61 -17.05 8.91
CA PRO A 225 -1.70 -17.37 7.50
C PRO A 225 -1.20 -16.19 6.67
N ILE A 226 -0.23 -16.43 5.77
CA ILE A 226 0.27 -15.45 4.80
C ILE A 226 0.10 -16.02 3.40
N GLU A 227 -0.32 -15.18 2.46
CA GLU A 227 -0.40 -15.57 1.05
C GLU A 227 1.01 -15.63 0.47
N VAL A 228 1.38 -16.73 -0.18
CA VAL A 228 2.64 -16.89 -0.90
C VAL A 228 2.34 -16.93 -2.39
N ALA A 229 2.99 -16.05 -3.14
CA ALA A 229 2.72 -15.84 -4.56
C ALA A 229 4.02 -15.58 -5.36
N PRO A 230 4.02 -15.77 -6.69
CA PRO A 230 5.15 -15.46 -7.56
C PRO A 230 5.30 -13.94 -7.77
N LEU A 231 5.50 -13.20 -6.68
CA LEU A 231 5.61 -11.75 -6.67
C LEU A 231 6.92 -11.28 -7.29
N ARG A 232 6.83 -10.23 -8.11
CA ARG A 232 7.99 -9.48 -8.62
C ARG A 232 8.12 -8.17 -7.85
N LEU A 233 8.72 -8.24 -6.66
CA LEU A 233 8.95 -7.07 -5.83
C LEU A 233 10.28 -6.40 -6.20
N ARG A 234 10.25 -5.08 -6.41
CA ARG A 234 11.48 -4.28 -6.60
C ARG A 234 12.18 -3.96 -5.28
N GLU A 235 11.42 -4.02 -4.19
CA GLU A 235 11.80 -3.66 -2.84
C GLU A 235 11.05 -4.58 -1.88
N GLY A 236 11.73 -5.07 -0.84
CA GLY A 236 11.14 -5.96 0.14
C GLY A 236 11.03 -7.41 -0.31
N ASP A 237 10.76 -8.26 0.67
CA ASP A 237 10.51 -9.70 0.54
C ASP A 237 9.01 -10.02 0.44
N MET A 238 8.18 -9.11 0.97
CA MET A 238 6.72 -9.25 1.06
C MET A 238 6.00 -7.90 1.10
N LEU A 239 4.67 -7.94 0.98
CA LEU A 239 3.75 -6.83 1.27
C LEU A 239 3.12 -7.07 2.64
N LEU A 240 3.07 -6.04 3.49
CA LEU A 240 2.35 -6.05 4.76
C LEU A 240 1.02 -5.31 4.57
N GLY A 241 -0.05 -6.09 4.42
CA GLY A 241 -1.33 -5.64 3.89
C GLY A 241 -2.37 -5.23 4.93
N ALA A 242 -3.60 -5.07 4.46
CA ALA A 242 -4.75 -4.66 5.25
C ALA A 242 -5.12 -5.66 6.37
N ASP A 243 -4.78 -6.94 6.24
CA ASP A 243 -4.95 -7.94 7.30
C ASP A 243 -4.15 -7.62 8.57
N PHE A 244 -2.95 -7.07 8.40
CA PHE A 244 -2.15 -6.47 9.47
C PHE A 244 -2.68 -5.08 9.83
N LEU A 245 -2.90 -4.19 8.87
CA LEU A 245 -3.25 -2.79 9.19
C LEU A 245 -4.63 -2.65 9.87
N ARG A 246 -5.60 -3.52 9.59
CA ARG A 246 -7.00 -3.36 10.00
C ARG A 246 -7.27 -3.28 11.50
N THR A 247 -6.37 -3.83 12.32
CA THR A 247 -6.53 -3.84 13.78
C THR A 247 -5.67 -2.78 14.47
N ARG A 248 -5.03 -1.88 13.71
CA ARG A 248 -3.97 -1.00 14.22
C ARG A 248 -4.21 0.45 13.85
N ARG A 249 -3.73 1.34 14.71
CA ARG A 249 -3.45 2.73 14.34
C ARG A 249 -1.98 2.86 13.98
N VAL A 250 -1.69 3.31 12.77
CA VAL A 250 -0.34 3.38 12.21
C VAL A 250 -0.03 4.81 11.79
N TRP A 251 1.09 5.33 12.26
CA TRP A 251 1.63 6.62 11.82
C TRP A 251 2.80 6.38 10.87
N ILE A 252 2.72 6.96 9.69
CA ILE A 252 3.79 6.95 8.70
C ILE A 252 4.34 8.37 8.63
N SER A 253 5.52 8.57 9.24
CA SER A 253 6.18 9.86 9.26
C SER A 253 7.12 9.97 8.07
N TYR A 254 6.66 10.62 7.00
CA TYR A 254 7.55 10.94 5.89
C TYR A 254 8.56 12.01 6.30
N SER A 255 8.17 12.93 7.19
CA SER A 255 9.06 13.99 7.68
C SER A 255 10.29 13.46 8.43
N THR A 256 10.15 12.39 9.24
CA THR A 256 11.27 11.80 9.99
C THR A 256 11.76 10.46 9.44
N GLY A 257 11.06 9.88 8.46
CA GLY A 257 11.39 8.55 7.92
C GLY A 257 11.10 7.42 8.90
N GLN A 258 10.13 7.60 9.80
CA GLN A 258 9.79 6.63 10.85
C GLN A 258 8.36 6.10 10.70
N VAL A 259 8.13 4.87 11.16
CA VAL A 259 6.80 4.27 11.29
C VAL A 259 6.53 3.99 12.76
N PHE A 260 5.33 4.32 13.22
CA PHE A 260 4.89 4.03 14.59
C PHE A 260 3.58 3.26 14.58
N ILE A 261 3.42 2.36 15.54
CA ILE A 261 2.21 1.59 15.76
C ILE A 261 1.72 1.84 17.17
N ALA A 262 0.42 2.14 17.31
CA ALA A 262 -0.21 2.26 18.62
C ALA A 262 -0.21 0.90 19.33
N ALA A 263 0.02 0.91 20.64
CA ALA A 263 -0.10 -0.32 21.43
C ALA A 263 -1.55 -0.86 21.37
N PRO A 264 -1.73 -2.19 21.47
CA PRO A 264 -3.06 -2.83 21.51
C PRO A 264 -3.97 -2.33 22.65
#